data_AF-A0A0P0X927-F1
#
_entry.id   AF-A0A0P0X927-F1
#
_cell.length_a   1.000
_cell.length_b   1.000
_cell.length_c   1.000
_cell.angle_alpha   90.00
_cell.angle_beta   90.00
_cell.angle_gamma   90.00
#
_symmetry.space_group_name_H-M   'P 1'
#
loop_
_entity.id
_entity.type
_entity.pdbx_description
1 polymer ?
#
loop_
_entity_poly.entity_id
_entity_poly.type
_entity_poly.pdbx_seq_one_letter_code
_entity_poly.pdbx_strand_id
1 'polypeptide(L)'
;IISFLHRMVEILGISVLPCIPIALRQLLVDNEAKDMSEFLYLINQIICKFKSSANALLEDVFPAIASHLSVILSHDAFSNGFASNTEEMRELQELEKRFYAFLLHIATHDLSTVLLTPSCRHYLENIMQLLLITSCSHKEISHRKTCVQTFVNLIKDWCSSSEIEDKLPGFRVFMIEKFATGCCLQSVLDKSFNFRDGISIALFGEIMMAQKVMYERFGENFVVNFVTKLREAHCPPDLAEQYYQKLQGNDIKAFKSFYESLVMKIRQQQNGSLVFR
;
A
#
# COMPACT_ATOMS: atom_id res chain seq x y z
N ILE A 1 29.85 6.39 5.00
CA ILE A 1 29.39 7.49 4.13
C ILE A 1 27.92 7.83 4.40
N ILE A 2 27.02 6.84 4.40
CA ILE A 2 25.57 7.03 4.68
C ILE A 2 25.30 7.78 6.00
N SER A 3 25.96 7.38 7.11
CA SER A 3 25.85 8.09 8.41
C SER A 3 26.23 9.58 8.34
N PHE A 4 27.25 9.94 7.54
CA PHE A 4 27.63 11.34 7.34
C PHE A 4 26.55 12.10 6.55
N LEU A 5 25.98 11.48 5.51
CA LEU A 5 24.88 12.08 4.74
C LEU A 5 23.62 12.30 5.59
N HIS A 6 23.27 11.37 6.48
CA HIS A 6 22.18 11.57 7.44
C HIS A 6 22.41 12.83 8.29
N ARG A 7 23.63 13.01 8.80
CA ARG A 7 23.98 14.17 9.61
C ARG A 7 24.01 15.47 8.80
N MET A 8 24.47 15.43 7.56
CA MET A 8 24.41 16.58 6.65
C MET A 8 22.98 17.00 6.36
N VAL A 9 22.09 16.05 6.06
CA VAL A 9 20.65 16.30 5.86
C VAL A 9 20.07 16.96 7.10
N GLU A 10 20.44 16.51 8.30
CA GLU A 10 20.02 17.11 9.57
C GLU A 10 20.50 18.55 9.76
N ILE A 11 21.79 18.81 9.58
CA ILE A 11 22.42 20.10 9.91
C ILE A 11 22.16 21.16 8.83
N LEU A 12 22.34 20.80 7.57
CA LEU A 12 22.37 21.76 6.46
C LEU A 12 20.98 22.05 5.87
N GLY A 13 19.99 21.19 6.16
CA GLY A 13 18.62 21.37 5.68
C GLY A 13 18.55 21.44 4.15
N ILE A 14 17.72 22.33 3.61
CA ILE A 14 17.39 22.31 2.16
C ILE A 14 18.60 22.60 1.26
N SER A 15 19.61 23.30 1.79
CA SER A 15 20.82 23.67 1.07
C SER A 15 21.65 22.46 0.60
N VAL A 16 21.45 21.28 1.20
CA VAL A 16 22.19 20.08 0.83
C VAL A 16 21.59 19.34 -0.38
N LEU A 17 20.32 19.58 -0.73
CA LEU A 17 19.62 18.87 -1.80
C LEU A 17 20.36 18.87 -3.15
N PRO A 18 20.97 19.97 -3.63
CA PRO A 18 21.70 19.96 -4.90
C PRO A 18 22.93 19.05 -4.92
N CYS A 19 23.53 18.79 -3.76
CA CYS A 19 24.78 18.04 -3.63
C CYS A 19 24.54 16.53 -3.42
N ILE A 20 23.36 16.14 -2.94
CA ILE A 20 23.03 14.77 -2.57
C ILE A 20 22.97 13.80 -3.77
N PRO A 21 22.39 14.14 -4.94
CA PRO A 21 22.18 13.17 -6.02
C PRO A 21 23.47 12.51 -6.52
N ILE A 22 24.59 13.24 -6.53
CA ILE A 22 25.91 12.69 -6.90
C ILE A 22 26.33 11.58 -5.94
N ALA A 23 26.17 11.81 -4.63
CA ALA A 23 26.49 10.82 -3.61
C ALA A 23 25.52 9.63 -3.68
N LEU A 24 24.22 9.87 -3.91
CA LEU A 24 23.22 8.81 -4.00
C LEU A 24 23.47 7.86 -5.17
N ARG A 25 23.86 8.38 -6.34
CA ARG A 25 24.22 7.55 -7.51
C ARG A 25 25.33 6.57 -7.19
N GLN A 26 26.34 7.01 -6.44
CA GLN A 26 27.46 6.15 -6.06
C GLN A 26 27.06 5.09 -5.03
N LEU A 27 26.10 5.39 -4.14
CA LEU A 27 25.58 4.43 -3.16
C LEU A 27 24.68 3.35 -3.76
N LEU A 28 24.23 3.53 -5.01
CA LEU A 28 23.41 2.55 -5.73
C LEU A 28 24.26 1.56 -6.54
N VAL A 29 25.58 1.75 -6.64
CA VAL A 29 26.48 0.82 -7.33
C VAL A 29 26.69 -0.43 -6.46
N ASP A 30 26.51 -1.62 -7.06
CA ASP A 30 26.75 -2.94 -6.44
C ASP A 30 26.14 -3.11 -5.03
N ASN A 31 24.81 -3.00 -4.96
CA ASN A 31 24.11 -2.89 -3.69
C ASN A 31 23.27 -4.15 -3.36
N GLU A 32 23.53 -4.75 -2.19
CA GLU A 32 22.81 -5.90 -1.62
C GLU A 32 21.57 -5.47 -0.80
N ALA A 33 20.78 -6.41 -0.28
CA ALA A 33 19.55 -6.09 0.44
C ALA A 33 19.79 -5.15 1.64
N LYS A 34 20.90 -5.36 2.35
CA LYS A 34 21.31 -4.54 3.49
C LYS A 34 21.63 -3.10 3.09
N ASP A 35 22.50 -2.89 2.10
CA ASP A 35 22.89 -1.53 1.73
C ASP A 35 21.72 -0.78 1.08
N MET A 36 20.79 -1.49 0.43
CA MET A 36 19.56 -0.91 -0.12
C MET A 36 18.63 -0.46 1.00
N SER A 37 18.58 -1.20 2.11
CA SER A 37 17.79 -0.85 3.28
C SER A 37 18.34 0.42 3.94
N GLU A 38 19.66 0.53 4.11
CA GLU A 38 20.32 1.75 4.61
C GLU A 38 20.13 2.94 3.66
N PHE A 39 20.21 2.70 2.36
CA PHE A 39 19.96 3.72 1.33
C PHE A 39 18.52 4.24 1.40
N LEU A 40 17.52 3.35 1.41
CA LEU A 40 16.11 3.73 1.53
C LEU A 40 15.82 4.45 2.85
N TYR A 41 16.53 4.13 3.93
CA TYR A 41 16.43 4.87 5.19
C TYR A 41 16.85 6.35 5.02
N LEU A 42 17.94 6.61 4.29
CA LEU A 42 18.37 7.98 3.95
C LEU A 42 17.35 8.69 3.06
N ILE A 43 16.85 8.02 2.02
CA ILE A 43 15.84 8.61 1.13
C ILE A 43 14.56 8.95 1.88
N ASN A 44 14.09 8.05 2.76
CA ASN A 44 12.93 8.29 3.60
C ASN A 44 13.13 9.52 4.49
N GLN A 45 14.32 9.67 5.10
CA GLN A 45 14.65 10.86 5.87
C GLN A 45 14.58 12.14 5.03
N ILE A 46 15.12 12.12 3.81
CA ILE A 46 15.09 13.25 2.87
C ILE A 46 13.65 13.61 2.51
N ILE A 47 12.82 12.63 2.14
CA ILE A 47 11.42 12.85 1.79
C ILE A 47 10.65 13.40 2.99
N CYS A 48 10.81 12.83 4.19
CA CYS A 48 10.12 13.32 5.39
C CYS A 48 10.52 14.74 5.75
N LYS A 49 11.80 15.09 5.56
CA LYS A 49 12.34 16.41 5.91
C LYS A 49 11.95 17.49 4.91
N PHE A 50 12.04 17.19 3.62
CA PHE A 50 11.87 18.19 2.55
C PHE A 50 10.54 18.09 1.80
N LYS A 51 9.78 17.01 2.01
CA LYS A 51 8.44 16.78 1.44
C LYS A 51 8.46 16.96 -0.09
N SER A 52 7.54 17.74 -0.64
CA SER A 52 7.45 18.06 -2.06
C SER A 52 8.72 18.69 -2.64
N SER A 53 9.56 19.35 -1.84
CA SER A 53 10.84 19.90 -2.31
C SER A 53 11.86 18.80 -2.68
N ALA A 54 11.62 17.55 -2.30
CA ALA A 54 12.46 16.42 -2.69
C ALA A 54 12.14 15.89 -4.11
N ASN A 55 11.13 16.42 -4.81
CA ASN A 55 10.66 15.84 -6.07
C ASN A 55 11.75 15.71 -7.13
N ALA A 56 12.50 16.78 -7.40
CA ALA A 56 13.56 16.76 -8.41
C ALA A 56 14.68 15.75 -8.08
N LEU A 57 15.03 15.62 -6.78
CA LEU A 57 15.98 14.61 -6.34
C LEU A 57 15.42 13.20 -6.56
N LEU A 58 14.16 12.99 -6.22
CA LEU A 58 13.53 11.68 -6.33
C LEU A 58 13.35 11.26 -7.79
N GLU A 59 12.95 12.16 -8.68
CA GLU A 59 12.88 11.89 -10.13
C GLU A 59 14.22 11.43 -10.71
N ASP A 60 15.33 11.98 -10.22
CA ASP A 60 16.68 11.62 -10.65
C ASP A 60 17.12 10.22 -10.17
N VAL A 61 16.78 9.85 -8.93
CA VAL A 61 17.28 8.60 -8.31
C VAL A 61 16.30 7.42 -8.36
N PHE A 62 14.99 7.67 -8.47
CA PHE A 62 13.96 6.64 -8.40
C PHE A 62 14.10 5.53 -9.46
N PRO A 63 14.43 5.80 -10.74
CA PRO A 63 14.61 4.74 -11.74
C PRO A 63 15.65 3.70 -11.33
N ALA A 64 16.77 4.14 -10.75
CA ALA A 64 17.80 3.26 -10.25
C ALA A 64 17.30 2.46 -9.03
N ILE A 65 16.66 3.13 -8.05
CA ILE A 65 16.04 2.45 -6.90
C ILE A 65 15.09 1.34 -7.36
N ALA A 66 14.17 1.66 -8.28
CA ALA A 66 13.17 0.72 -8.78
C ALA A 66 13.82 -0.47 -9.52
N SER A 67 14.88 -0.22 -10.29
CA SER A 67 15.67 -1.27 -10.95
C SER A 67 16.25 -2.26 -9.94
N HIS A 68 16.99 -1.77 -8.93
CA HIS A 68 17.61 -2.61 -7.91
C HIS A 68 16.57 -3.39 -7.10
N LEU A 69 15.50 -2.72 -6.67
CA LEU A 69 14.44 -3.37 -5.92
C LEU A 69 13.70 -4.44 -6.74
N SER A 70 13.54 -4.26 -8.05
CA SER A 70 12.91 -5.28 -8.89
C SER A 70 13.71 -6.58 -8.97
N VAL A 71 15.04 -6.49 -8.86
CA VAL A 71 15.94 -7.67 -8.83
C VAL A 71 15.87 -8.34 -7.46
N ILE A 72 16.03 -7.55 -6.38
CA ILE A 72 16.11 -8.06 -5.00
C ILE A 72 14.75 -8.60 -4.51
N LEU A 73 13.66 -7.88 -4.80
CA LEU A 73 12.30 -8.21 -4.36
C LEU A 73 11.55 -9.09 -5.38
N SER A 74 12.26 -9.76 -6.28
CA SER A 74 11.62 -10.70 -7.21
C SER A 74 10.90 -11.82 -6.44
N HIS A 75 9.73 -12.24 -6.93
CA HIS A 75 8.77 -13.08 -6.19
C HIS A 75 9.36 -14.43 -5.70
N ASP A 76 10.38 -14.94 -6.38
CA ASP A 76 11.09 -16.16 -6.00
C ASP A 76 11.89 -16.01 -4.69
N ALA A 77 12.37 -14.80 -4.38
CA ALA A 77 13.11 -14.51 -3.16
C ALA A 77 12.25 -14.60 -1.90
N PHE A 78 10.94 -14.34 -2.01
CA PHE A 78 10.00 -14.40 -0.88
C PHE A 78 9.31 -15.76 -0.72
N SER A 79 9.22 -16.54 -1.80
CA SER A 79 8.56 -17.85 -1.79
C SER A 79 9.48 -18.98 -1.32
N ASN A 80 10.80 -18.83 -1.45
CA ASN A 80 11.76 -19.86 -1.07
C ASN A 80 12.05 -19.84 0.44
N GLY A 81 11.09 -20.36 1.21
CA GLY A 81 11.27 -20.73 2.62
C GLY A 81 12.19 -21.95 2.86
N PHE A 82 12.95 -22.38 1.85
CA PHE A 82 13.86 -23.52 1.93
C PHE A 82 15.29 -23.08 1.60
N ALA A 83 16.09 -22.93 2.66
CA ALA A 83 17.55 -22.75 2.66
C ALA A 83 18.13 -21.33 2.43
N SER A 84 17.46 -20.25 2.82
CA SER A 84 18.12 -18.94 2.99
C SER A 84 18.73 -18.82 4.39
N ASN A 85 19.91 -18.21 4.48
CA ASN A 85 20.57 -17.92 5.75
C ASN A 85 19.66 -17.01 6.60
N THR A 86 19.55 -17.26 7.90
CA THR A 86 18.64 -16.48 8.79
C THR A 86 18.90 -14.98 8.74
N GLU A 87 20.14 -14.58 8.48
CA GLU A 87 20.54 -13.18 8.38
C GLU A 87 20.06 -12.52 7.08
N GLU A 88 20.23 -13.18 5.93
CA GLU A 88 19.74 -12.68 4.63
C GLU A 88 18.21 -12.47 4.66
N MET A 89 17.49 -13.41 5.28
CA MET A 89 16.04 -13.28 5.48
C MET A 89 15.68 -12.07 6.35
N ARG A 90 16.49 -11.79 7.38
CA ARG A 90 16.30 -10.63 8.26
C ARG A 90 16.57 -9.32 7.51
N GLU A 91 17.62 -9.27 6.70
CA GLU A 91 17.97 -8.12 5.88
C GLU A 91 16.89 -7.82 4.83
N LEU A 92 16.35 -8.86 4.17
CA LEU A 92 15.26 -8.74 3.21
C LEU A 92 13.98 -8.22 3.87
N GLN A 93 13.65 -8.69 5.08
CA GLN A 93 12.48 -8.20 5.84
C GLN A 93 12.63 -6.72 6.23
N GLU A 94 13.82 -6.29 6.64
CA GLU A 94 14.07 -4.88 6.91
C GLU A 94 14.02 -4.04 5.62
N LEU A 95 14.56 -4.54 4.50
CA LEU A 95 14.45 -3.87 3.21
C LEU A 95 12.98 -3.69 2.79
N GLU A 96 12.17 -4.74 2.91
CA GLU A 96 10.74 -4.71 2.59
C GLU A 96 10.00 -3.63 3.41
N LYS A 97 10.26 -3.60 4.72
CA LYS A 97 9.70 -2.58 5.62
C LYS A 97 10.10 -1.16 5.20
N ARG A 98 11.37 -0.95 4.82
CA ARG A 98 11.86 0.35 4.33
C ARG A 98 11.25 0.72 2.99
N PHE A 99 11.01 -0.25 2.12
CA PHE A 99 10.40 -0.07 0.82
C PHE A 99 8.93 0.35 0.93
N TYR A 100 8.11 -0.29 1.75
CA TYR A 100 6.73 0.14 1.92
C TYR A 100 6.62 1.50 2.61
N ALA A 101 7.50 1.79 3.57
CA ALA A 101 7.60 3.12 4.16
C ALA A 101 7.95 4.18 3.10
N PHE A 102 8.87 3.85 2.19
CA PHE A 102 9.24 4.71 1.06
C PHE A 102 8.08 5.01 0.14
N LEU A 103 7.33 3.99 -0.31
CA LEU A 103 6.14 4.19 -1.13
C LEU A 103 5.06 5.02 -0.41
N LEU A 104 4.86 4.77 0.89
CA LEU A 104 3.93 5.56 1.69
C LEU A 104 4.37 7.03 1.78
N HIS A 105 5.66 7.30 2.00
CA HIS A 105 6.19 8.66 2.07
C HIS A 105 6.07 9.38 0.72
N ILE A 106 6.32 8.68 -0.40
CA ILE A 106 6.07 9.22 -1.75
C ILE A 106 4.61 9.66 -1.89
N ALA A 107 3.67 8.77 -1.55
CA ALA A 107 2.24 9.04 -1.68
C ALA A 107 1.75 10.12 -0.70
N THR A 108 2.36 10.24 0.48
CA THR A 108 1.96 11.18 1.54
C THR A 108 2.47 12.60 1.31
N HIS A 109 3.59 12.76 0.61
CA HIS A 109 4.27 14.05 0.45
C HIS A 109 4.17 14.63 -0.96
N ASP A 110 3.11 14.27 -1.70
CA ASP A 110 2.80 14.77 -3.04
C ASP A 110 3.90 14.49 -4.07
N LEU A 111 4.58 13.35 -3.94
CA LEU A 111 5.68 12.92 -4.83
C LEU A 111 5.28 11.79 -5.78
N SER A 112 4.01 11.38 -5.79
CA SER A 112 3.51 10.20 -6.52
C SER A 112 3.77 10.27 -8.04
N THR A 113 3.94 11.48 -8.59
CA THR A 113 4.20 11.75 -10.01
C THR A 113 5.48 11.06 -10.49
N VAL A 114 6.46 10.84 -9.61
CA VAL A 114 7.68 10.10 -9.95
C VAL A 114 7.38 8.68 -10.44
N LEU A 115 6.35 8.05 -9.89
CA LEU A 115 5.91 6.69 -10.26
C LEU A 115 5.30 6.65 -11.67
N LEU A 116 4.81 7.80 -12.16
CA LEU A 116 4.12 7.93 -13.43
C LEU A 116 5.06 8.36 -14.58
N THR A 117 6.33 8.66 -14.26
CA THR A 117 7.32 9.05 -15.26
C THR A 117 7.55 7.92 -16.28
N PRO A 118 7.82 8.24 -17.56
CA PRO A 118 8.04 7.22 -18.59
C PRO A 118 9.14 6.21 -18.25
N SER A 119 10.20 6.65 -17.58
CA SER A 119 11.33 5.83 -17.12
C SER A 119 10.96 4.79 -16.05
N CYS A 120 9.79 4.90 -15.44
CA CYS A 120 9.39 4.08 -14.31
C CYS A 120 8.14 3.25 -14.56
N ARG A 121 7.51 3.42 -15.74
CA ARG A 121 6.24 2.79 -16.09
C ARG A 121 6.28 1.27 -16.03
N HIS A 122 7.38 0.64 -16.43
CA HIS A 122 7.54 -0.82 -16.38
C HIS A 122 7.70 -1.37 -14.96
N TYR A 123 8.18 -0.56 -14.01
CA TYR A 123 8.24 -0.93 -12.59
C TYR A 123 6.90 -0.74 -11.88
N LEU A 124 6.09 0.24 -12.33
CA LEU A 124 4.84 0.60 -11.69
C LEU A 124 3.88 -0.59 -11.56
N GLU A 125 3.76 -1.43 -12.59
CA GLU A 125 2.89 -2.60 -12.55
C GLU A 125 3.32 -3.59 -11.44
N ASN A 126 4.61 -3.87 -11.34
CA ASN A 126 5.16 -4.75 -10.29
C ASN A 126 4.97 -4.14 -8.90
N ILE A 127 5.19 -2.83 -8.74
CA ILE A 127 4.97 -2.11 -7.48
C ILE A 127 3.49 -2.20 -7.07
N MET A 128 2.58 -1.99 -8.01
CA MET A 128 1.13 -2.06 -7.80
C MET A 128 0.68 -3.47 -7.39
N GLN A 129 1.22 -4.51 -8.04
CA GLN A 129 0.95 -5.90 -7.67
C GLN A 129 1.51 -6.23 -6.28
N LEU A 130 2.72 -5.80 -5.98
CA LEU A 130 3.34 -6.05 -4.67
C LEU A 130 2.56 -5.36 -3.54
N LEU A 131 2.19 -4.08 -3.71
CA LEU A 131 1.32 -3.38 -2.77
C LEU A 131 -0.02 -4.12 -2.57
N LEU A 132 -0.63 -4.61 -3.65
CA LEU A 132 -1.91 -5.32 -3.59
C LEU A 132 -1.77 -6.63 -2.80
N ILE A 133 -0.84 -7.51 -3.20
CA ILE A 133 -0.64 -8.80 -2.52
C ILE A 133 -0.32 -8.56 -1.04
N THR A 134 0.59 -7.63 -0.76
CA THR A 134 0.99 -7.31 0.61
C THR A 134 -0.18 -6.79 1.42
N SER A 135 -1.00 -5.86 0.89
CA SER A 135 -2.19 -5.35 1.58
C SER A 135 -3.22 -6.44 1.89
N CYS A 136 -3.33 -7.46 1.05
CA CYS A 136 -4.32 -8.53 1.16
C CYS A 136 -3.90 -9.61 2.16
N SER A 137 -2.66 -10.09 2.12
CA SER A 137 -2.30 -11.38 2.73
C SER A 137 -0.94 -11.44 3.41
N HIS A 138 -0.22 -10.34 3.56
CA HIS A 138 1.09 -10.38 4.21
C HIS A 138 0.99 -10.79 5.70
N LYS A 139 1.98 -11.55 6.19
CA LYS A 139 2.03 -12.03 7.59
C LYS A 139 2.09 -10.88 8.60
N GLU A 140 2.87 -9.85 8.28
CA GLU A 140 3.00 -8.65 9.10
C GLU A 140 1.84 -7.69 8.85
N ILE A 141 0.97 -7.50 9.85
CA ILE A 141 -0.17 -6.58 9.79
C ILE A 141 0.28 -5.11 9.61
N SER A 142 1.47 -4.76 10.09
CA SER A 142 2.07 -3.44 9.89
C SER A 142 2.34 -3.15 8.41
N HIS A 143 2.88 -4.12 7.65
CA HIS A 143 3.11 -3.98 6.21
C HIS A 143 1.80 -3.83 5.44
N ARG A 144 0.79 -4.64 5.80
CA ARG A 144 -0.57 -4.52 5.26
C ARG A 144 -1.12 -3.11 5.44
N LYS A 145 -1.04 -2.60 6.67
CA LYS A 145 -1.53 -1.27 7.02
C LYS A 145 -0.85 -0.18 6.19
N THR A 146 0.48 -0.20 6.11
CA THR A 146 1.25 0.74 5.29
C THR A 146 0.82 0.70 3.82
N CYS A 147 0.64 -0.50 3.24
CA CYS A 147 0.20 -0.63 1.85
C CYS A 147 -1.22 -0.10 1.61
N VAL A 148 -2.16 -0.34 2.54
CA VAL A 148 -3.52 0.23 2.47
C VAL A 148 -3.46 1.75 2.53
N GLN A 149 -2.65 2.33 3.43
CA GLN A 149 -2.46 3.78 3.52
C GLN A 149 -1.86 4.36 2.24
N THR A 150 -0.89 3.67 1.64
CA THR A 150 -0.32 4.05 0.34
C THR A 150 -1.41 4.11 -0.72
N PHE A 151 -2.22 3.06 -0.87
CA PHE A 151 -3.34 3.07 -1.83
C PHE A 151 -4.35 4.17 -1.55
N VAL A 152 -4.71 4.42 -0.29
CA VAL A 152 -5.60 5.53 0.08
C VAL A 152 -5.07 6.87 -0.44
N ASN A 153 -3.78 7.14 -0.25
CA ASN A 153 -3.16 8.38 -0.71
C ASN A 153 -3.06 8.43 -2.23
N LEU A 154 -2.74 7.31 -2.89
CA LEU A 154 -2.72 7.22 -4.35
C LEU A 154 -4.11 7.42 -4.96
N ILE A 155 -5.18 6.89 -4.36
CA ILE A 155 -6.56 7.16 -4.83
C ILE A 155 -6.88 8.65 -4.70
N LYS A 156 -6.52 9.30 -3.59
CA LYS A 156 -6.78 10.73 -3.39
C LYS A 156 -6.09 11.60 -4.43
N ASP A 157 -4.90 11.20 -4.86
CA ASP A 157 -4.05 11.98 -5.75
C ASP A 157 -4.21 11.63 -7.23
N TRP A 158 -4.37 10.34 -7.58
CA TRP A 158 -4.46 9.90 -8.97
C TRP A 158 -5.87 9.87 -9.52
N CYS A 159 -6.88 9.82 -8.65
CA CYS A 159 -8.28 9.79 -9.09
C CYS A 159 -9.01 11.08 -8.76
N SER A 160 -9.60 11.64 -9.80
CA SER A 160 -10.47 12.82 -9.74
C SER A 160 -11.93 12.39 -9.66
N SER A 161 -12.85 13.36 -9.61
CA SER A 161 -14.30 13.07 -9.68
C SER A 161 -14.74 12.53 -11.04
N SER A 162 -13.94 12.74 -12.09
CA SER A 162 -14.17 12.23 -13.45
C SER A 162 -13.06 11.28 -13.86
N GLU A 163 -13.41 10.14 -14.49
CA GLU A 163 -12.44 9.15 -14.95
C GLU A 163 -11.48 9.68 -16.03
N ILE A 164 -11.91 10.69 -16.79
CA ILE A 164 -11.12 11.31 -17.86
C ILE A 164 -9.91 12.09 -17.29
N GLU A 165 -10.02 12.54 -16.04
CA GLU A 165 -9.01 13.34 -15.35
C GLU A 165 -8.10 12.51 -14.45
N ASP A 166 -8.23 11.17 -14.47
CA ASP A 166 -7.37 10.29 -13.69
C ASP A 166 -5.93 10.35 -14.22
N LYS A 167 -4.95 10.50 -13.31
CA LYS A 167 -3.53 10.60 -13.68
C LYS A 167 -2.96 9.30 -14.26
N LEU A 168 -3.56 8.16 -13.89
CA LEU A 168 -3.15 6.82 -14.34
C LEU A 168 -4.35 6.05 -14.90
N PRO A 169 -4.42 5.87 -16.24
CA PRO A 169 -5.45 5.06 -16.87
C PRO A 169 -5.49 3.63 -16.30
N GLY A 170 -6.68 3.12 -16.03
CA GLY A 170 -6.91 1.76 -15.51
C GLY A 170 -6.71 1.60 -14.00
N PHE A 171 -6.12 2.58 -13.29
CA PHE A 171 -5.94 2.50 -11.84
C PHE A 171 -7.27 2.39 -11.09
N ARG A 172 -8.28 3.17 -11.49
CA ARG A 172 -9.64 3.10 -10.94
C ARG A 172 -10.24 1.69 -11.04
N VAL A 173 -10.18 1.08 -12.21
CA VAL A 173 -10.66 -0.29 -12.46
C VAL A 173 -9.90 -1.28 -11.60
N PHE A 174 -8.57 -1.16 -11.53
CA PHE A 174 -7.75 -1.98 -10.65
C PHE A 174 -8.17 -1.87 -9.18
N MET A 175 -8.45 -0.66 -8.68
CA MET A 175 -8.87 -0.48 -7.29
C MET A 175 -10.26 -1.07 -7.03
N ILE A 176 -11.21 -0.87 -7.95
CA ILE A 176 -12.58 -1.38 -7.82
C ILE A 176 -12.62 -2.91 -7.91
N GLU A 177 -11.93 -3.50 -8.88
CA GLU A 177 -12.03 -4.93 -9.16
C GLU A 177 -11.08 -5.78 -8.32
N LYS A 178 -9.85 -5.31 -8.12
CA LYS A 178 -8.79 -6.09 -7.45
C LYS A 178 -8.65 -5.70 -5.99
N PHE A 179 -8.37 -4.43 -5.69
CA PHE A 179 -8.13 -4.01 -4.31
C PHE A 179 -9.36 -4.13 -3.42
N ALA A 180 -10.54 -3.69 -3.88
CA ALA A 180 -11.75 -3.81 -3.08
C ALA A 180 -12.10 -5.29 -2.81
N THR A 181 -12.04 -6.15 -3.82
CA THR A 181 -12.32 -7.58 -3.64
C THR A 181 -11.28 -8.25 -2.74
N GLY A 182 -9.99 -8.05 -3.01
CA GLY A 182 -8.91 -8.71 -2.28
C GLY A 182 -8.74 -8.16 -0.87
N CYS A 183 -8.48 -6.86 -0.74
CA CYS A 183 -8.16 -6.23 0.53
C CYS A 183 -9.40 -5.85 1.34
N CYS A 184 -10.40 -5.22 0.71
CA CYS A 184 -11.56 -4.77 1.47
C CYS A 184 -12.48 -5.91 1.88
N LEU A 185 -12.59 -7.00 1.10
CA LEU A 185 -13.49 -8.12 1.39
C LEU A 185 -12.76 -9.41 1.81
N GLN A 186 -11.96 -10.02 0.94
CA GLN A 186 -11.38 -11.34 1.21
C GLN A 186 -10.42 -11.32 2.41
N SER A 187 -9.59 -10.29 2.49
CA SER A 187 -8.60 -10.10 3.56
C SER A 187 -9.21 -10.01 4.97
N VAL A 188 -10.39 -9.39 5.11
CA VAL A 188 -11.11 -9.28 6.39
C VAL A 188 -11.98 -10.50 6.68
N LEU A 189 -12.30 -11.32 5.67
CA LEU A 189 -12.98 -12.59 5.85
C LEU A 189 -12.03 -13.70 6.29
N ASP A 190 -10.76 -13.63 5.90
CA ASP A 190 -9.74 -14.63 6.25
C ASP A 190 -9.60 -14.82 7.77
N LYS A 191 -9.48 -16.08 8.21
CA LYS A 191 -9.45 -16.45 9.65
C LYS A 191 -8.27 -15.85 10.41
N SER A 192 -7.18 -15.48 9.74
CA SER A 192 -6.05 -14.79 10.35
C SER A 192 -6.38 -13.37 10.82
N PHE A 193 -7.42 -12.73 10.26
CA PHE A 193 -7.82 -11.38 10.63
C PHE A 193 -8.63 -11.37 11.94
N ASN A 194 -7.97 -10.98 13.04
CA ASN A 194 -8.52 -11.03 14.38
C ASN A 194 -9.08 -9.68 14.86
N PHE A 195 -10.40 -9.55 14.95
CA PHE A 195 -11.07 -8.34 15.43
C PHE A 195 -10.89 -8.04 16.94
N ARG A 196 -10.21 -8.90 17.69
CA ARG A 196 -9.84 -8.65 19.10
C ARG A 196 -8.42 -8.11 19.26
N ASP A 197 -7.61 -8.19 18.21
CA ASP A 197 -6.23 -7.71 18.22
C ASP A 197 -6.19 -6.21 17.84
N GLY A 198 -5.50 -5.41 18.65
CA GLY A 198 -5.41 -3.96 18.45
C GLY A 198 -4.76 -3.57 17.12
N ILE A 199 -3.77 -4.35 16.66
CA ILE A 199 -3.05 -4.07 15.40
C ILE A 199 -3.98 -4.34 14.21
N SER A 200 -4.71 -5.45 14.24
CA SER A 200 -5.73 -5.81 13.26
C SER A 200 -6.90 -4.80 13.23
N ILE A 201 -7.33 -4.31 14.39
CA ILE A 201 -8.34 -3.23 14.48
C ILE A 201 -7.83 -1.93 13.84
N ALA A 202 -6.53 -1.63 13.95
CA ALA A 202 -5.92 -0.47 13.30
C ALA A 202 -5.89 -0.63 11.78
N LEU A 203 -5.49 -1.80 11.26
CA LEU A 203 -5.56 -2.13 9.84
C LEU A 203 -7.01 -2.04 9.32
N PHE A 204 -7.97 -2.57 10.07
CA PHE A 204 -9.38 -2.49 9.72
C PHE A 204 -9.86 -1.04 9.57
N GLY A 205 -9.38 -0.14 10.43
CA GLY A 205 -9.64 1.30 10.31
C GLY A 205 -9.15 1.89 8.98
N GLU A 206 -7.96 1.50 8.52
CA GLU A 206 -7.43 1.94 7.22
C GLU A 206 -8.22 1.34 6.04
N ILE A 207 -8.66 0.08 6.14
CA ILE A 207 -9.53 -0.54 5.14
C ILE A 207 -10.86 0.20 5.02
N MET A 208 -11.43 0.64 6.15
CA MET A 208 -12.63 1.50 6.15
C MET A 208 -12.39 2.85 5.49
N MET A 209 -11.25 3.47 5.77
CA MET A 209 -10.86 4.71 5.12
C MET A 209 -10.71 4.52 3.60
N ALA A 210 -10.13 3.40 3.16
CA ALA A 210 -10.02 3.07 1.75
C ALA A 210 -11.40 2.95 1.08
N GLN A 211 -12.36 2.27 1.71
CA GLN A 211 -13.72 2.17 1.17
C GLN A 211 -14.40 3.54 1.07
N LYS A 212 -14.22 4.42 2.06
CA LYS A 212 -14.74 5.80 2.03
C LYS A 212 -14.13 6.61 0.90
N VAL A 213 -12.82 6.59 0.76
CA VAL A 213 -12.10 7.33 -0.29
C VAL A 213 -12.44 6.79 -1.68
N MET A 214 -12.58 5.47 -1.83
CA MET A 214 -13.06 4.87 -3.08
C MET A 214 -14.48 5.31 -3.40
N TYR A 215 -15.38 5.39 -2.42
CA TYR A 215 -16.73 5.94 -2.65
C TYR A 215 -16.69 7.42 -3.05
N GLU A 216 -15.91 8.24 -2.35
CA GLU A 216 -15.75 9.67 -2.64
C GLU A 216 -15.20 9.94 -4.05
N ARG A 217 -14.30 9.09 -4.54
CA ARG A 217 -13.67 9.25 -5.87
C ARG A 217 -14.38 8.49 -6.99
N PHE A 218 -14.93 7.32 -6.71
CA PHE A 218 -15.45 6.39 -7.71
C PHE A 218 -16.98 6.33 -7.74
N GLY A 219 -17.65 6.87 -6.72
CA GLY A 219 -19.10 6.94 -6.65
C GLY A 219 -19.76 5.56 -6.71
N GLU A 220 -20.85 5.49 -7.48
CA GLU A 220 -21.70 4.30 -7.58
C GLU A 220 -21.00 3.11 -8.24
N ASN A 221 -20.03 3.34 -9.14
CA ASN A 221 -19.28 2.27 -9.81
C ASN A 221 -18.58 1.36 -8.79
N PHE A 222 -17.99 1.94 -7.75
CA PHE A 222 -17.40 1.17 -6.65
C PHE A 222 -18.47 0.38 -5.88
N VAL A 223 -19.57 1.03 -5.50
CA VAL A 223 -20.61 0.43 -4.67
C VAL A 223 -21.26 -0.75 -5.39
N VAL A 224 -21.65 -0.58 -6.65
CA VAL A 224 -22.33 -1.62 -7.44
C VAL A 224 -21.44 -2.86 -7.56
N ASN A 225 -20.15 -2.65 -7.87
CA ASN A 225 -19.21 -3.76 -7.95
C ASN A 225 -19.00 -4.43 -6.58
N PHE A 226 -18.78 -3.65 -5.53
CA PHE A 226 -18.52 -4.19 -4.20
C PHE A 226 -19.73 -4.93 -3.61
N VAL A 227 -20.94 -4.41 -3.78
CA VAL A 227 -22.19 -5.10 -3.38
C VAL A 227 -22.38 -6.41 -4.14
N THR A 228 -22.02 -6.45 -5.42
CA THR A 228 -22.01 -7.70 -6.20
C THR A 228 -21.06 -8.72 -5.57
N LYS A 229 -19.85 -8.29 -5.19
CA LYS A 229 -18.89 -9.16 -4.49
C LYS A 229 -19.33 -9.58 -3.09
N LEU A 230 -20.04 -8.72 -2.36
CA LEU A 230 -20.66 -9.09 -1.09
C LEU A 230 -21.71 -10.19 -1.28
N ARG A 231 -22.56 -10.10 -2.31
CA ARG A 231 -23.56 -11.14 -2.62
C ARG A 231 -22.91 -12.45 -3.05
N GLU A 232 -21.87 -12.40 -3.88
CA GLU A 232 -21.06 -13.58 -4.24
C GLU A 232 -20.44 -14.25 -3.00
N ALA A 233 -20.06 -13.46 -1.99
CA ALA A 233 -19.59 -13.96 -0.70
C ALA A 233 -20.73 -14.41 0.25
N HIS A 234 -21.95 -14.58 -0.27
CA HIS A 234 -23.16 -14.98 0.45
C HIS A 234 -23.63 -13.99 1.53
N CYS A 235 -23.33 -12.70 1.39
CA CYS A 235 -23.87 -11.68 2.28
C CYS A 235 -25.41 -11.64 2.24
N PRO A 236 -26.09 -11.56 3.41
CA PRO A 236 -27.53 -11.36 3.47
C PRO A 236 -28.01 -10.14 2.66
N PRO A 237 -29.09 -10.25 1.86
CA PRO A 237 -29.54 -9.16 0.99
C PRO A 237 -29.84 -7.84 1.71
N ASP A 238 -30.40 -7.92 2.93
CA ASP A 238 -30.72 -6.78 3.79
C ASP A 238 -29.47 -6.01 4.22
N LEU A 239 -28.37 -6.71 4.48
CA LEU A 239 -27.09 -6.09 4.85
C LEU A 239 -26.36 -5.54 3.64
N ALA A 240 -26.46 -6.21 2.48
CA ALA A 240 -25.91 -5.72 1.23
C ALA A 240 -26.55 -4.38 0.82
N GLU A 241 -27.85 -4.20 1.05
CA GLU A 241 -28.57 -2.94 0.80
C GLU A 241 -28.20 -1.85 1.83
N GLN A 242 -28.07 -2.22 3.11
CA GLN A 242 -27.65 -1.28 4.16
C GLN A 242 -26.21 -0.79 4.01
N TYR A 243 -25.35 -1.56 3.33
CA TYR A 243 -23.94 -1.18 3.12
C TYR A 243 -23.81 0.18 2.46
N TYR A 244 -24.57 0.43 1.38
CA TYR A 244 -24.53 1.71 0.67
C TYR A 244 -24.93 2.88 1.58
N GLN A 245 -26.03 2.72 2.33
CA GLN A 245 -26.52 3.76 3.25
C GLN A 245 -25.50 4.10 4.34
N LYS A 246 -24.85 3.09 4.92
CA LYS A 246 -23.82 3.28 5.96
C LYS A 246 -22.52 3.86 5.39
N LEU A 247 -22.17 3.50 4.17
CA LEU A 247 -21.01 4.04 3.46
C LEU A 247 -21.22 5.51 3.04
N GLN A 248 -22.44 5.92 2.71
CA GLN A 248 -22.75 7.31 2.39
C GLN A 248 -22.78 8.22 3.64
N GLY A 249 -23.16 7.69 4.80
CA GLY A 249 -23.25 8.47 6.03
C GLY A 249 -21.91 8.99 6.56
N ASN A 250 -21.91 10.14 7.24
CA ASN A 250 -20.70 10.74 7.83
C ASN A 250 -20.23 10.06 9.13
N ASP A 251 -21.02 9.15 9.69
CA ASP A 251 -20.68 8.44 10.93
C ASP A 251 -19.74 7.25 10.65
N ILE A 252 -18.43 7.54 10.71
CA ILE A 252 -17.36 6.55 10.52
C ILE A 252 -17.42 5.44 11.58
N LYS A 253 -17.84 5.76 12.82
CA LYS A 253 -17.93 4.75 13.89
C LYS A 253 -19.08 3.79 13.61
N ALA A 254 -20.24 4.31 13.23
CA ALA A 254 -21.38 3.48 12.85
C ALA A 254 -21.05 2.61 11.62
N PHE A 255 -20.37 3.16 10.61
CA PHE A 255 -19.93 2.39 9.45
C PHE A 255 -18.97 1.27 9.85
N LYS A 256 -17.98 1.55 10.69
CA LYS A 256 -17.02 0.56 11.19
C LYS A 256 -17.72 -0.59 11.93
N SER A 257 -18.60 -0.27 12.88
CA SER A 257 -19.34 -1.28 13.66
C SER A 257 -20.29 -2.11 12.77
N PHE A 258 -20.95 -1.46 11.81
CA PHE A 258 -21.78 -2.16 10.83
C PHE A 258 -20.96 -3.14 10.00
N TYR A 259 -19.84 -2.67 9.43
CA TYR A 259 -19.03 -3.49 8.55
C TYR A 259 -18.37 -4.67 9.29
N GLU A 260 -17.92 -4.47 10.52
CA GLU A 260 -17.44 -5.56 11.38
C GLU A 260 -18.54 -6.61 11.62
N SER A 261 -19.76 -6.18 11.93
CA SER A 261 -20.90 -7.10 12.10
C SER A 261 -21.22 -7.87 10.82
N LEU A 262 -21.19 -7.18 9.67
CA LEU A 262 -21.39 -7.78 8.35
C LEU A 262 -20.34 -8.86 8.06
N VAL A 263 -19.06 -8.56 8.27
CA VAL A 263 -17.95 -9.51 8.08
C VAL A 263 -18.12 -10.74 8.98
N MET A 264 -18.48 -10.54 10.25
CA MET A 264 -18.70 -11.64 11.20
C MET A 264 -19.87 -12.54 10.79
N LYS A 265 -20.98 -11.98 10.29
CA LYS A 265 -22.12 -12.77 9.79
C LYS A 265 -21.76 -13.60 8.56
N ILE A 266 -21.02 -13.01 7.61
CA ILE A 266 -20.54 -13.74 6.43
C ILE A 266 -19.65 -14.91 6.85
N ARG A 267 -18.69 -14.69 7.76
CA ARG A 267 -17.83 -15.76 8.30
C ARG A 267 -18.62 -16.89 8.95
N GLN A 268 -19.67 -16.58 9.71
CA GLN A 268 -20.52 -17.58 10.34
C GLN A 268 -21.25 -18.44 9.31
N GLN A 269 -21.80 -17.84 8.26
CA GLN A 269 -22.49 -18.57 7.19
C GLN A 269 -21.55 -19.48 6.40
N GLN A 270 -20.34 -19.01 6.08
CA GLN A 270 -19.32 -19.82 5.41
C GLN A 270 -18.93 -21.04 6.26
N ASN A 271 -18.72 -20.85 7.57
CA ASN A 271 -18.42 -21.97 8.47
C ASN A 271 -19.60 -22.93 8.63
N GLY A 272 -20.84 -22.42 8.71
CA GLY A 272 -22.05 -23.24 8.80
C GLY A 272 -22.26 -24.11 7.56
N SER A 273 -21.97 -23.59 6.36
CA SER A 273 -22.09 -24.33 5.10
C SER A 273 -21.12 -25.52 4.97
N LEU A 274 -19.98 -25.47 5.67
CA LEU A 274 -18.97 -26.53 5.69
C LEU A 274 -19.33 -27.68 6.65
N VAL A 275 -20.23 -27.47 7.60
CA VAL A 275 -20.66 -28.50 8.58
C VAL A 275 -21.79 -29.38 8.01
N PHE A 276 -22.44 -28.94 6.93
CA PHE A 276 -23.53 -29.67 6.26
C PHE A 276 -23.12 -30.30 4.90
N ARG A 277 -21.82 -30.39 4.63
CA ARG A 277 -21.24 -31.17 3.53
C ARG A 277 -20.36 -32.28 4.08
#